data_AF-A0A0M2XT06-F1
#
_entry.id   AF-A0A0M2XT06-F1
#
_cell.length_a   1.000
_cell.length_b   1.000
_cell.length_c   1.000
_cell.angle_alpha   90.00
_cell.angle_beta   90.00
_cell.angle_gamma   90.00
#
_symmetry.space_group_name_H-M   'P 1'
#
loop_
_entity.id
_entity.type
_entity.pdbx_description
1 polymer ?
#
loop_
_entity_poly.entity_id
_entity_poly.type
_entity_poly.pdbx_seq_one_letter_code
_entity_poly.pdbx_strand_id
1 'polypeptide(L)'
;MKITAKNHTISKIIAKTLLRLFIILLAFASYPLFLGQEAKSKLNQISLAFTNKIALIAPILLFCFIIGLMIAVLKHKYNRIDLNWLFSLATIFGILYLILLYSRIYPTIA
;
A
#
# COMPACT_ATOMS: atom_id res chain seq x y z
N MET A 1 2.30 -13.10 36.27
CA MET A 1 3.22 -13.00 35.12
C MET A 1 2.46 -12.34 33.95
N LYS A 2 2.65 -11.02 33.72
CA LYS A 2 1.96 -10.25 32.67
C LYS A 2 2.64 -10.47 31.31
N ILE A 3 2.36 -11.61 30.65
CA ILE A 3 2.87 -11.88 29.30
C ILE A 3 2.00 -11.16 28.22
N THR A 4 0.80 -10.73 28.59
CA THR A 4 -0.22 -10.17 27.68
C THR A 4 0.11 -8.77 27.12
N ALA A 5 1.11 -8.06 27.64
CA ALA A 5 1.32 -6.64 27.31
C ALA A 5 2.35 -6.37 26.20
N LYS A 6 3.37 -7.22 26.03
CA LYS A 6 4.51 -6.93 25.12
C LYS A 6 4.15 -7.15 23.64
N ASN A 7 3.39 -8.20 23.35
CA ASN A 7 2.99 -8.51 21.97
C ASN A 7 1.96 -7.49 21.44
N HIS A 8 1.10 -6.98 22.32
CA HIS A 8 0.13 -5.93 21.99
C HIS A 8 0.81 -4.61 21.63
N THR A 9 1.81 -4.18 22.41
CA THR A 9 2.54 -2.95 22.14
C THR A 9 3.37 -3.02 20.87
N ILE A 10 4.06 -4.13 20.60
CA ILE A 10 4.83 -4.32 19.36
C ILE A 10 3.92 -4.28 18.13
N SER A 11 2.83 -5.06 18.14
CA SER A 11 1.87 -5.11 17.03
C SER A 11 1.27 -3.74 16.73
N LYS A 12 0.94 -2.97 17.78
CA LYS A 12 0.43 -1.59 17.66
C LYS A 12 1.46 -0.63 17.07
N ILE A 13 2.73 -0.74 17.46
CA ILE A 13 3.80 0.10 16.90
C ILE A 13 3.98 -0.21 15.42
N ILE A 14 4.08 -1.49 15.05
CA ILE A 14 4.25 -1.92 13.66
C ILE A 14 3.09 -1.43 12.79
N ALA A 15 1.85 -1.69 13.19
CA ALA A 15 0.67 -1.27 12.43
C ALA A 15 0.59 0.26 12.28
N LYS A 16 0.95 1.02 13.33
CA LYS A 16 0.95 2.50 13.28
C LYS A 16 2.05 3.04 12.38
N THR A 17 3.23 2.42 12.38
CA THR A 17 4.34 2.80 11.50
C THR A 17 4.01 2.49 10.04
N LEU A 18 3.48 1.29 9.76
CA LEU A 18 3.06 0.89 8.42
C LEU A 18 1.91 1.75 7.91
N LEU A 19 0.96 2.14 8.77
CA LEU A 19 -0.09 3.09 8.40
C LEU A 19 0.49 4.43 7.92
N ARG A 20 1.43 5.00 8.67
CA ARG A 20 2.09 6.25 8.30
C ARG A 20 2.84 6.11 6.98
N LEU A 21 3.59 5.03 6.82
CA LEU A 21 4.33 4.75 5.60
C LEU A 21 3.38 4.62 4.40
N PHE A 22 2.27 3.89 4.56
CA PHE A 22 1.26 3.72 3.53
C PHE A 22 0.63 5.05 3.11
N ILE A 23 0.29 5.92 4.07
CA ILE A 23 -0.25 7.26 3.79
C ILE A 23 0.77 8.12 3.02
N ILE A 24 2.05 8.09 3.40
CA ILE A 24 3.11 8.80 2.68
C ILE A 24 3.24 8.25 1.24
N LEU A 25 3.19 6.93 1.09
CA LEU A 25 3.22 6.28 -0.22
C LEU A 25 2.03 6.70 -1.09
N LEU A 26 0.84 6.81 -0.50
CA LEU A 26 -0.39 7.24 -1.15
C LEU A 26 -0.30 8.71 -1.57
N ALA A 27 0.22 9.57 -0.69
CA ALA A 27 0.46 10.98 -0.99
C ALA A 27 1.44 11.12 -2.16
N PHE A 28 2.55 10.36 -2.16
CA PHE A 28 3.53 10.36 -3.24
C PHE A 28 2.95 9.82 -4.56
N ALA A 29 2.15 8.76 -4.51
CA ALA A 29 1.46 8.22 -5.68
C ALA A 29 0.40 9.20 -6.23
N SER A 30 -0.22 10.01 -5.37
CA SER A 30 -1.19 11.03 -5.77
C SER A 30 -0.55 12.35 -6.22
N TYR A 31 0.71 12.61 -5.86
CA TYR A 31 1.47 13.81 -6.24
C TYR A 31 1.41 14.16 -7.74
N PRO A 32 1.60 13.22 -8.68
CA PRO A 32 1.47 13.52 -10.12
C PRO A 32 0.07 13.92 -10.57
N LEU A 33 -0.99 13.69 -9.79
CA LEU A 33 -2.34 14.18 -10.10
C LEU A 33 -2.50 15.68 -9.84
N PHE A 34 -1.67 16.25 -8.96
CA PHE A 34 -1.70 17.68 -8.59
C PHE A 34 -0.70 18.52 -9.38
N LEU A 35 0.31 17.89 -9.99
CA LEU A 35 1.17 18.53 -10.97
C LEU A 35 0.36 18.73 -12.27
N GLY A 36 0.23 19.98 -12.71
CA GLY A 36 -0.52 20.38 -13.91
C GLY A 36 -0.05 19.70 -15.21
N GLN A 37 -0.60 20.14 -16.35
CA GLN A 37 -0.54 19.49 -17.68
C GLN A 37 0.81 18.86 -18.11
N GLU A 38 1.95 19.30 -17.58
CA GLU A 38 3.28 18.71 -17.82
C GLU A 38 3.48 17.30 -17.26
N ALA A 39 2.80 16.91 -16.17
CA ALA A 39 2.85 15.53 -15.68
C ALA A 39 2.04 14.58 -16.59
N LYS A 40 0.94 15.07 -17.19
CA LYS A 40 0.12 14.32 -18.14
C LYS A 40 0.86 14.00 -19.44
N SER A 41 1.73 14.90 -19.92
CA SER A 41 2.51 14.64 -21.15
C SER A 41 3.59 13.57 -20.93
N LYS A 42 4.26 13.56 -19.78
CA LYS A 42 5.20 12.49 -19.40
C LYS A 42 4.50 11.16 -19.11
N LEU A 43 3.31 11.18 -18.52
CA LEU A 43 2.50 9.97 -18.32
C LEU A 43 1.98 9.38 -19.64
N ASN A 44 1.66 10.19 -20.65
CA ASN A 44 1.26 9.72 -21.97
C ASN A 44 2.40 9.09 -22.78
N GLN A 45 3.65 9.46 -22.51
CA GLN A 45 4.82 8.78 -23.10
C GLN A 45 5.10 7.43 -22.44
N ILE A 46 4.69 7.26 -21.19
CA ILE A 46 4.64 5.96 -20.51
C ILE A 46 3.35 5.28 -20.94
N SER A 47 3.28 4.91 -22.23
CA SER A 47 2.29 3.96 -22.71
C SER A 47 2.63 2.61 -22.09
N LEU A 48 2.17 2.42 -20.85
CA LEU A 48 2.16 1.13 -20.17
C LEU A 48 1.26 0.22 -20.98
N ALA A 49 1.85 -0.43 -21.99
CA ALA A 49 1.25 -1.48 -22.78
C ALA A 49 1.08 -2.71 -21.89
N PHE A 50 0.21 -2.60 -20.88
CA PHE A 50 -0.31 -3.74 -20.14
C PHE A 50 -1.09 -4.58 -21.15
N THR A 51 -0.41 -5.56 -21.73
CA THR A 51 -0.96 -6.56 -22.67
C THR A 51 -2.23 -7.19 -22.12
N ASN A 52 -2.37 -7.28 -20.80
CA ASN A 52 -3.54 -7.87 -20.15
C ASN A 52 -4.14 -6.91 -19.12
N LYS A 53 -5.25 -6.25 -19.48
CA LYS A 53 -5.99 -5.32 -18.59
C LYS A 53 -6.46 -5.98 -17.29
N ILE A 54 -6.63 -7.30 -17.31
CA ILE A 54 -7.03 -8.12 -16.15
C ILE A 54 -5.91 -8.22 -15.11
N ALA A 55 -4.63 -8.07 -15.50
CA ALA A 55 -3.51 -8.12 -14.57
C ALA A 55 -3.49 -6.93 -13.59
N LEU A 56 -4.23 -5.85 -13.89
CA LEU A 56 -4.40 -4.69 -13.01
C LEU A 56 -5.49 -4.89 -11.96
N ILE A 57 -6.38 -5.88 -12.11
CA ILE A 57 -7.43 -6.15 -11.12
C ILE A 57 -6.85 -6.66 -9.81
N ALA A 58 -5.81 -7.50 -9.86
CA ALA A 58 -5.15 -8.03 -8.67
C ALA A 58 -4.57 -6.93 -7.76
N PRO A 59 -3.76 -5.96 -8.26
CA PRO A 59 -3.28 -4.87 -7.42
C PRO A 59 -4.39 -3.96 -6.92
N ILE A 60 -5.42 -3.68 -7.74
CA ILE A 60 -6.56 -2.85 -7.33
C ILE A 60 -7.31 -3.53 -6.18
N LEU A 61 -7.59 -4.82 -6.29
CA LEU A 61 -8.29 -5.58 -5.26
C LEU A 61 -7.47 -5.64 -3.97
N LEU A 62 -6.16 -5.89 -4.07
CA LEU A 62 -5.24 -5.87 -2.93
C LEU A 62 -5.25 -4.49 -2.25
N PHE A 63 -5.25 -3.41 -3.03
CA PHE A 63 -5.29 -2.05 -2.52
C PHE A 63 -6.61 -1.74 -1.79
N CYS A 64 -7.75 -2.10 -2.37
CA CYS A 64 -9.06 -2.00 -1.72
C CYS A 64 -9.11 -2.80 -0.41
N PHE A 65 -8.52 -4.00 -0.39
CA PHE A 65 -8.44 -4.84 0.80
C PHE A 65 -7.60 -4.18 1.91
N ILE A 66 -6.44 -3.61 1.57
CA ILE A 66 -5.59 -2.86 2.52
C ILE A 66 -6.33 -1.64 3.08
N ILE A 67 -7.09 -0.91 2.25
CA ILE A 67 -7.93 0.22 2.71
C ILE A 67 -9.02 -0.26 3.67
N GLY A 68 -9.70 -1.38 3.36
CA GLY A 68 -10.69 -1.96 4.26
C GLY A 68 -10.11 -2.34 5.62
N LEU A 69 -8.94 -2.99 5.62
CA LEU A 69 -8.21 -3.31 6.84
C LEU A 69 -7.74 -2.05 7.59
N MET A 70 -7.30 -1.03 6.87
CA MET A 70 -6.92 0.26 7.45
C MET A 70 -8.09 0.84 8.25
N ILE A 71 -9.27 0.95 7.64
CA ILE A 71 -10.48 1.46 8.30
C ILE A 71 -10.83 0.60 9.52
N ALA A 72 -10.76 -0.73 9.40
CA ALA A 72 -11.03 -1.64 10.51
C ALA A 72 -10.05 -1.46 11.68
N VAL A 73 -8.76 -1.33 11.41
CA VAL A 73 -7.71 -1.09 12.42
C VAL A 73 -7.88 0.26 13.10
N LEU A 74 -8.18 1.32 12.35
CA LEU A 74 -8.49 2.64 12.91
C LEU A 74 -9.75 2.60 13.77
N LYS A 75 -10.83 1.96 13.30
CA LYS A 75 -12.10 1.84 14.04
C LYS A 75 -11.91 1.10 15.36
N HIS A 76 -11.13 0.02 15.36
CA HIS A 76 -10.81 -0.73 16.58
C HIS A 76 -9.63 -0.14 17.37
N LYS A 77 -9.10 1.04 16.97
CA LYS A 77 -8.02 1.78 17.64
C LYS A 77 -6.83 0.88 18.03
N TYR A 78 -6.47 -0.06 17.15
CA TYR A 78 -5.38 -1.03 17.36
C TYR A 78 -5.57 -2.00 18.53
N ASN A 79 -6.80 -2.16 19.05
CA ASN A 79 -7.04 -2.96 20.24
C ASN A 79 -6.99 -4.47 19.97
N ARG A 80 -7.25 -4.88 18.72
CA ARG A 80 -7.20 -6.27 18.27
C ARG A 80 -5.83 -6.58 17.66
N ILE A 81 -5.07 -7.43 18.34
CA ILE A 81 -3.72 -7.85 17.91
C ILE A 81 -3.78 -8.52 16.52
N ASP A 82 -4.78 -9.36 16.28
CA ASP A 82 -4.92 -10.10 15.03
C ASP A 82 -5.15 -9.18 13.83
N LEU A 83 -6.00 -8.16 13.98
CA LEU A 83 -6.25 -7.16 12.93
C LEU A 83 -5.01 -6.33 12.63
N ASN A 84 -4.24 -5.96 13.66
CA ASN A 84 -3.00 -5.21 13.48
C ASN A 84 -1.96 -6.03 12.71
N TRP A 85 -1.83 -7.32 13.00
CA TRP A 85 -0.91 -8.21 12.27
C TRP A 85 -1.38 -8.48 10.85
N LEU A 86 -2.68 -8.70 10.65
CA LEU A 86 -3.25 -8.90 9.31
C LEU A 86 -3.04 -7.66 8.44
N PHE A 87 -3.30 -6.47 8.97
CA PHE A 87 -3.02 -5.21 8.27
C PHE A 87 -1.53 -5.04 7.99
N SER A 88 -0.66 -5.34 8.96
CA SER A 88 0.78 -5.21 8.79
C SER A 88 1.30 -6.12 7.68
N LEU A 89 0.87 -7.39 7.69
CA LEU A 89 1.27 -8.37 6.71
C LEU A 89 0.74 -8.01 5.31
N ALA A 90 -0.55 -7.63 5.20
CA ALA A 90 -1.14 -7.18 3.96
C ALA A 90 -0.42 -5.95 3.38
N THR A 91 -0.04 -4.99 4.24
CA THR A 91 0.71 -3.80 3.81
C THR A 91 2.11 -4.15 3.32
N ILE A 92 2.82 -5.08 3.99
CA ILE A 92 4.13 -5.56 3.55
C ILE A 92 4.04 -6.23 2.18
N PHE A 93 3.04 -7.11 1.97
CA PHE A 93 2.79 -7.71 0.65
C PHE A 93 2.44 -6.66 -0.40
N GLY A 94 1.67 -5.63 -0.05
CA GLY A 94 1.38 -4.51 -0.94
C GLY A 94 2.64 -3.76 -1.38
N ILE A 95 3.57 -3.49 -0.45
CA ILE A 95 4.84 -2.84 -0.76
C ILE A 95 5.71 -3.73 -1.66
N LEU A 96 5.84 -5.02 -1.34
CA LEU A 96 6.59 -5.97 -2.18
C LEU A 96 6.02 -6.05 -3.58
N TYR A 97 4.68 -6.09 -3.71
CA TYR A 97 4.03 -6.10 -5.01
C TYR A 97 4.28 -4.82 -5.80
N LEU A 98 4.26 -3.65 -5.14
CA LEU A 98 4.61 -2.38 -5.78
C LEU A 98 6.05 -2.37 -6.30
N ILE A 99 6.99 -2.96 -5.55
CA ILE A 99 8.39 -3.11 -5.98
C ILE A 99 8.48 -4.03 -7.21
N LEU A 100 7.79 -5.17 -7.21
CA LEU A 100 7.75 -6.09 -8.36
C LEU A 100 7.10 -5.43 -9.60
N LEU A 101 6.03 -4.68 -9.39
CA LEU A 101 5.35 -3.93 -10.43
C LEU A 101 6.30 -2.85 -10.99
N TYR A 102 7.01 -2.11 -10.14
CA TYR A 102 8.04 -1.16 -10.58
C TYR A 102 9.16 -1.83 -11.37
N SER A 103 9.67 -2.99 -10.90
CA SER A 103 10.71 -3.75 -11.58
C SER A 103 10.26 -4.26 -12.96
N ARG A 104 8.97 -4.55 -13.15
CA ARG A 104 8.44 -4.97 -14.44
C ARG A 104 8.21 -3.79 -15.38
N ILE A 105 7.87 -2.62 -14.84
CA ILE A 105 7.62 -1.40 -15.60
C ILE A 105 8.92 -0.73 -16.04
N TYR A 106 9.94 -0.71 -15.20
CA TYR A 106 11.25 -0.11 -15.49
C TYR A 106 11.87 -0.52 -16.84
N PRO A 107 11.97 -1.81 -17.21
CA PRO A 107 12.51 -2.23 -18.51
C PRO A 107 11.60 -1.92 -19.71
N THR A 108 10.39 -1.40 -19.47
CA THR A 108 9.46 -0.95 -20.53
C THR A 108 9.58 0.55 -20.80
N ILE A 109 10.28 1.30 -19.93
CA ILE A 109 10.44 2.76 -20.00
C ILE A 109 11.89 3.13 -20.38
N ALA A 110 12.87 2.27 -20.08
CA ALA A 110 14.27 2.39 -20.48
C ALA A 110 14.52 1.70 -21.83
#